data_AF-A0A679GV55-F1
#
_entry.id   AF-A0A679GV55-F1
#
_cell.length_a   1.000
_cell.length_b   1.000
_cell.length_c   1.000
_cell.angle_alpha   90.00
_cell.angle_beta   90.00
_cell.angle_gamma   90.00
#
_symmetry.space_group_name_H-M   'P 1'
#
loop_
_entity.id
_entity.type
_entity.pdbx_description
1 polymer ?
#
loop_
_entity_poly.entity_id
_entity_poly.type
_entity_poly.pdbx_seq_one_letter_code
_entity_poly.pdbx_strand_id
1 'polypeptide(L)'
;MRVTQGAAFDVAVDIRQGSPTFGQWVGVELSASNLRMLWIPEGFAHGFLALQENTHFSYKTTNFYNKNFERSIKWDDPNIAIDWPFVERPIVNEKDSGAAFLSAQKKSPYPLLKEASKVISLRSIGDDRGRLVAVERGGAVPFDIRRAYYIYDTKSEVARGFHAHRCLQQLAVCVSGKCRIVLDDGRSREEFWLDSPEKALLIESMIWREMHDFSDDCVLLVLASKNYDESDYIRSYDQFIKEINDAEK
;
A
#
# COMPACT_ATOMS: atom_id res chain seq x y z
N MET A 1 -5.56 -17.85 -9.47
CA MET A 1 -4.69 -19.03 -9.37
C MET A 1 -5.25 -20.14 -10.25
N ARG A 2 -4.39 -20.90 -10.92
CA ARG A 2 -4.77 -22.05 -11.76
C ARG A 2 -3.65 -23.08 -11.77
N VAL A 3 -4.02 -24.35 -11.82
CA VAL A 3 -3.10 -25.45 -12.13
C VAL A 3 -3.28 -25.88 -13.59
N THR A 4 -2.19 -25.92 -14.36
CA THR A 4 -2.20 -26.31 -15.79
C THR A 4 -1.66 -27.73 -16.01
N GLN A 5 -0.94 -28.28 -15.04
CA GLN A 5 -0.47 -29.66 -14.98
C GLN A 5 -0.43 -30.09 -13.51
N GLY A 6 -0.82 -31.33 -13.21
CA GLY A 6 -0.87 -31.83 -11.83
C GLY A 6 -2.08 -31.34 -11.04
N ALA A 7 -1.92 -31.25 -9.72
CA ALA A 7 -2.96 -30.79 -8.79
C ALA A 7 -2.37 -30.07 -7.57
N ALA A 8 -3.08 -29.07 -7.05
CA ALA A 8 -2.74 -28.37 -5.82
C ALA A 8 -3.99 -28.10 -4.98
N PHE A 9 -3.85 -28.10 -3.66
CA PHE A 9 -4.86 -27.55 -2.74
C PHE A 9 -4.52 -26.09 -2.48
N ASP A 10 -5.37 -25.20 -2.94
CA ASP A 10 -5.18 -23.74 -2.90
C ASP A 10 -6.06 -23.13 -1.80
N VAL A 11 -5.48 -22.28 -0.96
CA VAL A 11 -6.12 -21.76 0.26
C VAL A 11 -6.08 -20.24 0.31
N ALA A 12 -7.21 -19.66 0.70
CA ALA A 12 -7.34 -18.24 1.04
C ALA A 12 -7.71 -18.10 2.52
N VAL A 13 -7.04 -17.19 3.25
CA VAL A 13 -7.37 -16.84 4.64
C VAL A 13 -7.77 -15.37 4.70
N ASP A 14 -8.90 -15.07 5.33
CA ASP A 14 -9.34 -13.69 5.52
C ASP A 14 -8.49 -12.98 6.58
N ILE A 15 -7.77 -11.93 6.17
CA ILE A 15 -6.94 -11.10 7.06
C ILE A 15 -7.44 -9.66 7.13
N ARG A 16 -8.66 -9.38 6.67
CA ARG A 16 -9.27 -8.05 6.70
C ARG A 16 -9.65 -7.68 8.14
N GLN A 17 -9.03 -6.63 8.66
CA GLN A 17 -9.32 -6.14 10.00
C GLN A 17 -10.81 -5.79 10.16
N GLY A 18 -11.41 -6.24 11.26
CA GLY A 18 -12.84 -6.06 11.54
C GLY A 18 -13.79 -6.96 10.74
N SER A 19 -13.28 -7.84 9.88
CA SER A 19 -14.11 -8.82 9.17
C SER A 19 -14.73 -9.82 10.15
N PRO A 20 -16.04 -10.15 10.02
CA PRO A 20 -16.67 -11.20 10.83
C PRO A 20 -16.06 -12.60 10.56
N THR A 21 -15.34 -12.76 9.44
CA THR A 21 -14.66 -14.00 9.06
C THR A 21 -13.14 -13.91 9.20
N PHE A 22 -12.61 -12.93 9.92
CA PHE A 22 -11.15 -12.81 10.14
C PHE A 22 -10.54 -14.09 10.70
N GLY A 23 -9.45 -14.57 10.10
CA GLY A 23 -8.77 -15.81 10.44
C GLY A 23 -9.43 -17.08 9.89
N GLN A 24 -10.63 -16.98 9.30
CA GLN A 24 -11.26 -18.11 8.63
C GLN A 24 -10.65 -18.32 7.23
N TRP A 25 -10.72 -19.56 6.75
CA TRP A 25 -10.11 -19.96 5.49
C TRP A 25 -11.08 -20.72 4.58
N VAL A 26 -10.78 -20.70 3.29
CA VAL A 26 -11.42 -21.57 2.29
C VAL A 26 -10.32 -22.28 1.50
N GLY A 27 -10.50 -23.57 1.26
CA GLY A 27 -9.59 -24.39 0.47
C GLY A 27 -10.29 -25.01 -0.73
N VAL A 28 -9.60 -25.03 -1.88
CA VAL A 28 -10.13 -25.58 -3.13
C VAL A 28 -9.03 -26.37 -3.82
N GLU A 29 -9.33 -27.62 -4.21
CA GLU A 29 -8.44 -28.35 -5.11
C GLU A 29 -8.52 -27.75 -6.53
N LEU A 30 -7.37 -27.38 -7.07
CA LEU A 30 -7.16 -26.94 -8.44
C LEU A 30 -6.34 -27.99 -9.18
N SER A 31 -6.79 -28.39 -10.37
CA SER A 31 -6.06 -29.38 -11.17
C SER A 31 -6.22 -29.14 -12.66
N ALA A 32 -5.34 -29.76 -13.44
CA ALA A 32 -5.43 -29.76 -14.89
C ALA A 32 -6.74 -30.40 -15.40
N SER A 33 -7.35 -31.31 -14.63
CA SER A 33 -8.59 -32.00 -14.99
C SER A 33 -9.85 -31.27 -14.56
N ASN A 34 -9.85 -30.61 -13.39
CA ASN A 34 -11.03 -29.92 -12.88
C ASN A 34 -11.21 -28.50 -13.44
N LEU A 35 -10.15 -27.94 -14.05
CA LEU A 35 -10.13 -26.64 -14.74
C LEU A 35 -10.59 -25.45 -13.88
N ARG A 36 -10.59 -25.63 -12.55
CA ARG A 36 -10.99 -24.57 -11.63
C ARG A 36 -9.92 -23.49 -11.57
N MET A 37 -10.38 -22.29 -11.25
CA MET A 37 -9.52 -21.17 -10.91
C MET A 37 -10.02 -20.55 -9.61
N LEU A 38 -9.09 -20.20 -8.73
CA LEU A 38 -9.38 -19.48 -7.50
C LEU A 38 -8.94 -18.04 -7.63
N TRP A 39 -9.85 -17.09 -7.38
CA TRP A 39 -9.51 -15.68 -7.27
C TRP A 39 -9.29 -15.32 -5.80
N ILE A 40 -8.14 -14.73 -5.50
CA ILE A 40 -7.79 -14.25 -4.16
C ILE A 40 -7.87 -12.72 -4.18
N PRO A 41 -8.90 -12.12 -3.57
CA PRO A 41 -9.01 -10.66 -3.50
C PRO A 41 -8.02 -10.06 -2.48
N GLU A 42 -7.80 -8.75 -2.60
CA GLU A 42 -7.02 -7.99 -1.61
C GLU A 42 -7.61 -8.15 -0.20
N GLY A 43 -6.72 -8.23 0.80
CA GLY A 43 -7.11 -8.50 2.19
C GLY A 43 -7.21 -9.99 2.55
N PHE A 44 -6.81 -10.90 1.66
CA PHE A 44 -6.68 -12.32 1.96
C PHE A 44 -5.22 -12.75 1.86
N ALA A 45 -4.78 -13.59 2.81
CA ALA A 45 -3.53 -14.33 2.67
C ALA A 45 -3.77 -15.55 1.77
N HIS A 46 -2.73 -15.99 1.07
CA HIS A 46 -2.79 -17.10 0.13
C HIS A 46 -1.64 -18.07 0.39
N GLY A 47 -1.95 -19.36 0.32
CA GLY A 47 -0.98 -20.45 0.36
C GLY A 47 -1.49 -21.65 -0.42
N PHE A 48 -0.60 -22.51 -0.89
CA PHE A 48 -1.00 -23.71 -1.61
C PHE A 48 -0.10 -24.90 -1.24
N LEU A 49 -0.65 -26.10 -1.41
CA LEU A 49 0.05 -27.37 -1.30
C LEU A 49 -0.01 -28.09 -2.64
N ALA A 50 1.14 -28.41 -3.24
CA ALA A 50 1.16 -29.31 -4.39
C ALA A 50 0.77 -30.73 -3.95
N LEU A 51 -0.20 -31.33 -4.63
CA LEU A 51 -0.70 -32.68 -4.34
C LEU A 51 -0.09 -33.76 -5.25
N GLN A 52 0.58 -33.34 -6.32
CA GLN A 52 1.22 -34.21 -7.29
C GLN A 52 2.60 -33.68 -7.65
N GLU A 53 3.50 -34.59 -7.99
CA GLU A 53 4.76 -34.23 -8.62
C GLU A 53 4.52 -33.49 -9.94
N ASN A 54 5.46 -32.60 -10.31
CA ASN A 54 5.41 -31.83 -11.54
C ASN A 54 4.12 -30.99 -11.69
N THR A 55 3.61 -30.45 -10.58
CA THR A 55 2.47 -29.53 -10.59
C THR A 55 2.88 -28.15 -11.11
N HIS A 56 2.20 -27.65 -12.15
CA HIS A 56 2.45 -26.33 -12.74
C HIS A 56 1.37 -25.36 -12.25
N PHE A 57 1.76 -24.53 -11.27
CA PHE A 57 0.88 -23.53 -10.67
C PHE A 57 1.13 -22.16 -11.33
N SER A 58 0.07 -21.58 -11.89
CA SER A 58 0.11 -20.29 -12.57
C SER A 58 -0.82 -19.30 -11.90
N TYR A 59 -0.36 -18.06 -11.77
CA TYR A 59 -1.15 -16.98 -11.22
C TYR A 59 -0.88 -15.66 -11.92
N LYS A 60 -1.89 -14.78 -11.84
CA LYS A 60 -1.83 -13.40 -12.31
C LYS A 60 -2.03 -12.51 -11.11
N THR A 61 -1.20 -11.48 -10.99
CA THR A 61 -1.26 -10.49 -9.91
C THR A 61 -1.84 -9.19 -10.44
N THR A 62 -2.46 -8.41 -9.57
CA THR A 62 -2.95 -7.06 -9.88
C THR A 62 -1.86 -5.99 -9.77
N ASN A 63 -0.67 -6.37 -9.29
CA ASN A 63 0.47 -5.46 -9.10
C ASN A 63 1.81 -6.17 -9.34
N PHE A 64 2.89 -5.39 -9.46
CA PHE A 64 4.24 -5.88 -9.60
C PHE A 64 4.77 -6.51 -8.30
N TYR A 65 5.61 -7.53 -8.44
CA TYR A 65 6.28 -8.14 -7.29
C TYR A 65 7.21 -7.15 -6.61
N ASN A 66 7.14 -7.07 -5.27
CA ASN A 66 8.07 -6.31 -4.46
C ASN A 66 8.37 -7.04 -3.16
N LYS A 67 9.61 -7.51 -3.01
CA LYS A 67 10.07 -8.32 -1.87
C LYS A 67 9.90 -7.62 -0.52
N ASN A 68 9.97 -6.29 -0.47
CA ASN A 68 9.86 -5.53 0.78
C ASN A 68 8.43 -5.54 1.36
N PHE A 69 7.42 -5.80 0.53
CA PHE A 69 6.01 -5.90 0.92
C PHE A 69 5.53 -7.33 1.13
N GLU A 70 6.38 -8.32 0.86
CA GLU A 70 6.05 -9.71 1.15
C GLU A 70 5.90 -9.90 2.66
N ARG A 71 4.80 -10.55 3.06
CA ARG A 71 4.52 -10.98 4.42
C ARG A 71 4.12 -12.45 4.38
N SER A 72 4.38 -13.17 5.45
CA SER A 72 4.10 -14.60 5.55
C SER A 72 3.47 -14.91 6.89
N ILE A 73 2.45 -15.76 6.87
CA ILE A 73 1.82 -16.34 8.05
C ILE A 73 2.29 -17.79 8.12
N LYS A 74 2.56 -18.27 9.34
CA LYS A 74 2.96 -19.65 9.53
C LYS A 74 1.87 -20.61 9.04
N TRP A 75 2.24 -21.54 8.17
CA TRP A 75 1.28 -22.42 7.47
C TRP A 75 0.51 -23.36 8.41
N ASP A 76 1.13 -23.73 9.55
CA ASP A 76 0.60 -24.58 10.61
C ASP A 76 0.10 -23.76 11.83
N ASP A 77 -0.33 -22.52 11.60
CA ASP A 77 -0.92 -21.70 12.68
C ASP A 77 -2.17 -22.39 13.27
N PRO A 78 -2.15 -22.75 14.57
CA PRO A 78 -3.24 -23.48 15.21
C PRO A 78 -4.53 -22.65 15.35
N ASN A 79 -4.46 -21.32 15.20
CA ASN A 79 -5.65 -20.46 15.25
C ASN A 79 -6.38 -20.40 13.90
N ILE A 80 -5.65 -20.54 12.79
CA ILE A 80 -6.26 -20.65 11.46
C ILE A 80 -6.71 -22.10 11.22
N ALA A 81 -5.90 -23.07 11.66
CA ALA A 81 -6.19 -24.49 11.60
C ALA A 81 -6.65 -24.95 10.21
N ILE A 82 -5.84 -24.66 9.20
CA ILE A 82 -6.10 -25.10 7.82
C ILE A 82 -6.02 -26.63 7.76
N ASP A 83 -7.05 -27.26 7.22
CA ASP A 83 -7.11 -28.71 7.01
C ASP A 83 -6.39 -29.07 5.70
N TRP A 84 -5.06 -29.08 5.78
CA TRP A 84 -4.20 -29.39 4.64
C TRP A 84 -4.23 -30.89 4.30
N PRO A 85 -4.50 -31.28 3.03
CA PRO A 85 -4.67 -32.69 2.65
C PRO A 85 -3.33 -33.40 2.37
N PHE A 86 -2.38 -33.38 3.30
CA PHE A 86 -1.13 -34.14 3.20
C PHE A 86 -1.18 -35.45 4.00
N VAL A 87 -0.51 -36.49 3.49
CA VAL A 87 -0.35 -37.79 4.19
C VAL A 87 0.93 -37.81 5.02
N GLU A 88 1.96 -37.11 4.57
CA GLU A 88 3.26 -36.97 5.24
C GLU A 88 3.59 -35.49 5.48
N ARG A 89 4.64 -35.20 6.26
CA ARG A 89 5.04 -33.80 6.51
C ARG A 89 5.37 -33.09 5.19
N PRO A 90 4.80 -31.90 4.93
CA PRO A 90 5.10 -31.18 3.70
C PRO A 90 6.53 -30.67 3.70
N ILE A 91 7.10 -30.54 2.50
CA ILE A 91 8.34 -29.79 2.30
C ILE A 91 7.97 -28.31 2.29
N VAL A 92 8.49 -27.56 3.24
CA VAL A 92 8.20 -26.13 3.43
C VAL A 92 9.50 -25.36 3.28
N ASN A 93 9.47 -24.24 2.54
CA ASN A 93 10.64 -23.39 2.40
C ASN A 93 10.98 -22.67 3.73
N GLU A 94 12.19 -22.15 3.84
CA GLU A 94 12.68 -21.50 5.07
C GLU A 94 11.82 -20.30 5.50
N LYS A 95 11.36 -19.50 4.53
CA LYS A 95 10.53 -18.30 4.77
C LYS A 95 9.21 -18.68 5.45
N ASP A 96 8.51 -19.68 4.92
CA ASP A 96 7.21 -20.10 5.42
C ASP A 96 7.35 -20.92 6.72
N SER A 97 8.47 -21.64 6.88
CA SER A 97 8.78 -22.37 8.12
C SER A 97 9.03 -21.43 9.30
N GLY A 98 9.78 -20.34 9.06
CA GLY A 98 10.13 -19.30 10.04
C GLY A 98 9.11 -18.16 10.20
N ALA A 99 7.99 -18.20 9.49
CA ALA A 99 6.94 -17.18 9.59
C ALA A 99 6.30 -17.16 10.99
N ALA A 100 5.83 -15.99 11.42
CA ALA A 100 5.12 -15.84 12.69
C ALA A 100 3.64 -16.24 12.55
N PHE A 101 3.03 -16.67 13.66
CA PHE A 101 1.58 -16.87 13.74
C PHE A 101 0.83 -15.58 13.45
N LEU A 102 -0.37 -15.66 12.86
CA LEU A 102 -1.26 -14.54 12.56
C LEU A 102 -1.53 -13.68 13.80
N SER A 103 -1.63 -14.30 14.98
CA SER A 103 -1.79 -13.59 16.26
C SER A 103 -0.58 -12.76 16.67
N ALA A 104 0.62 -13.16 16.25
CA ALA A 104 1.88 -12.49 16.50
C ALA A 104 2.30 -11.57 15.34
N GLN A 105 1.58 -11.59 14.21
CA GLN A 105 1.75 -10.60 13.16
C GLN A 105 1.39 -9.24 13.76
N LYS A 106 2.30 -8.28 13.62
CA LYS A 106 2.10 -6.93 14.13
C LYS A 106 0.82 -6.39 13.51
N LYS A 107 -0.13 -6.01 14.38
CA LYS A 107 -1.39 -5.36 14.00
C LYS A 107 -1.09 -3.92 13.59
N SER A 108 -0.29 -3.73 12.55
CA SER A 108 -0.36 -2.45 11.85
C SER A 108 -1.50 -2.60 10.84
N PRO A 109 -2.68 -2.00 11.08
CA PRO A 109 -3.73 -1.93 10.06
C PRO A 109 -3.28 -1.16 8.81
N TYR A 110 -2.08 -0.56 8.84
CA TYR A 110 -1.50 0.23 7.76
C TYR A 110 -0.19 -0.41 7.27
N PRO A 111 0.02 -0.52 5.95
CA PRO A 111 1.31 -0.93 5.44
C PRO A 111 2.36 0.11 5.89
N LEU A 112 3.22 -0.27 6.84
CA LEU A 112 4.43 0.49 7.14
C LEU A 112 5.35 0.36 5.91
N LEU A 113 5.21 1.33 5.00
CA LEU A 113 6.07 1.50 3.83
C LEU A 113 7.41 2.06 4.31
N LYS A 114 8.50 1.31 4.06
CA LYS A 114 9.85 1.62 4.54
C LYS A 114 10.55 2.79 3.83
N GLU A 115 9.96 3.34 2.77
CA GLU A 115 10.49 4.53 2.11
C GLU A 115 9.55 5.69 2.41
N ALA A 116 9.98 6.55 3.34
CA ALA A 116 9.38 7.86 3.52
C ALA A 116 9.45 8.60 2.18
N SER A 117 8.26 8.98 1.70
CA SER A 117 7.95 10.04 0.75
C SER A 117 9.03 10.44 -0.28
N LYS A 118 8.73 10.23 -1.56
CA LYS A 118 9.68 10.40 -2.66
C LYS A 118 9.35 11.64 -3.51
N VAL A 119 10.38 12.42 -3.84
CA VAL A 119 10.29 13.41 -4.92
C VAL A 119 10.32 12.67 -6.26
N ILE A 120 9.31 12.93 -7.09
CA ILE A 120 9.14 12.31 -8.40
C ILE A 120 9.23 13.39 -9.48
N SER A 121 10.13 13.19 -10.45
CA SER A 121 10.17 14.01 -11.65
C SER A 121 9.05 13.59 -12.59
N LEU A 122 8.16 14.51 -12.92
CA LEU A 122 7.08 14.31 -13.87
C LEU A 122 7.58 14.57 -15.28
N ARG A 123 7.14 13.72 -16.21
CA ARG A 123 7.48 13.90 -17.62
C ARG A 123 6.71 15.11 -18.17
N SER A 124 7.48 16.13 -18.55
CA SER A 124 7.01 17.31 -19.25
C SER A 124 7.25 17.15 -20.74
N ILE A 125 6.20 17.35 -21.55
CA ILE A 125 6.26 17.32 -23.01
C ILE A 125 5.77 18.67 -23.49
N GLY A 126 6.47 19.29 -24.44
CA GLY A 126 6.08 20.62 -24.90
C GLY A 126 6.54 20.92 -26.32
N ASP A 127 5.93 21.95 -26.88
CA ASP A 127 6.27 22.58 -28.15
C ASP A 127 6.13 24.10 -28.00
N ASP A 128 6.16 24.85 -29.11
CA ASP A 128 6.10 26.31 -29.11
C ASP A 128 4.82 26.89 -28.48
N ARG A 129 3.78 26.06 -28.25
CA ARG A 129 2.53 26.46 -27.59
C ARG A 129 2.61 26.40 -26.07
N GLY A 130 3.63 25.74 -25.52
CA GLY A 130 3.81 25.55 -24.08
C GLY A 130 4.15 24.10 -23.72
N ARG A 131 3.92 23.77 -22.45
CA ARG A 131 4.24 22.45 -21.88
C ARG A 131 3.01 21.77 -21.30
N LEU A 132 3.06 20.45 -21.29
CA LEU A 132 2.03 19.55 -20.78
C LEU A 132 2.69 18.52 -19.88
N VAL A 133 2.11 18.35 -18.70
CA VAL A 133 2.40 17.24 -17.78
C VAL A 133 1.13 16.42 -17.65
N ALA A 134 1.24 15.11 -17.89
CA ALA A 134 0.17 14.15 -17.68
C ALA A 134 0.52 13.26 -16.48
N VAL A 135 -0.44 13.08 -15.58
CA VAL A 135 -0.28 12.25 -14.38
C VAL A 135 -1.36 11.17 -14.38
N GLU A 136 -0.94 9.91 -14.49
CA GLU A 136 -1.81 8.76 -14.66
C GLU A 136 -1.40 7.63 -13.70
N ARG A 137 -2.35 6.72 -13.42
CA ARG A 137 -2.08 5.49 -12.64
C ARG A 137 -1.01 4.65 -13.35
N GLY A 138 -0.06 4.12 -12.57
CA GLY A 138 0.98 3.21 -13.09
C GLY A 138 2.22 3.91 -13.64
N GLY A 139 2.21 5.25 -13.68
CA GLY A 139 3.39 6.08 -13.88
C GLY A 139 3.90 6.66 -12.55
N ALA A 140 3.89 7.99 -12.43
CA ALA A 140 4.29 8.71 -11.22
C ALA A 140 3.36 8.47 -10.00
N VAL A 141 2.15 7.95 -10.23
CA VAL A 141 1.18 7.67 -9.17
C VAL A 141 1.08 6.16 -8.94
N PRO A 142 1.50 5.65 -7.78
CA PRO A 142 1.47 4.21 -7.46
C PRO A 142 0.09 3.70 -7.03
N PHE A 143 -0.95 4.55 -7.05
CA PHE A 143 -2.30 4.25 -6.58
C PHE A 143 -3.40 4.67 -7.57
N ASP A 144 -4.61 4.16 -7.36
CA ASP A 144 -5.81 4.62 -8.09
C ASP A 144 -6.18 6.05 -7.69
N ILE A 145 -6.18 6.98 -8.64
CA ILE A 145 -6.61 8.37 -8.38
C ILE A 145 -8.13 8.36 -8.21
N ARG A 146 -8.61 8.58 -6.99
CA ARG A 146 -10.05 8.66 -6.68
C ARG A 146 -10.55 10.08 -6.45
N ARG A 147 -9.63 11.00 -6.13
CA ARG A 147 -9.95 12.39 -5.84
C ARG A 147 -8.82 13.31 -6.26
N ALA A 148 -9.18 14.46 -6.82
CA ALA A 148 -8.28 15.59 -7.02
C ALA A 148 -8.84 16.79 -6.26
N TYR A 149 -7.98 17.54 -5.60
CA TYR A 149 -8.33 18.82 -4.99
C TYR A 149 -7.13 19.76 -5.11
N TYR A 150 -7.38 21.05 -5.00
CA TYR A 150 -6.33 22.06 -5.09
C TYR A 150 -6.48 23.12 -4.00
N ILE A 151 -5.35 23.66 -3.58
CA ILE A 151 -5.25 24.76 -2.63
C ILE A 151 -4.71 25.96 -3.41
N TYR A 152 -5.37 27.11 -3.25
CA TYR A 152 -5.04 28.37 -3.93
C TYR A 152 -5.44 29.54 -3.02
N ASP A 153 -5.02 30.76 -3.38
CA ASP A 153 -5.28 32.00 -2.61
C ASP A 153 -4.84 31.88 -1.14
N THR A 154 -3.64 31.32 -0.94
CA THR A 154 -3.02 31.18 0.37
C THR A 154 -2.42 32.51 0.79
N LYS A 155 -2.57 32.85 2.08
CA LYS A 155 -1.95 34.04 2.66
C LYS A 155 -0.52 33.74 3.09
N SER A 156 0.34 34.75 3.00
CA SER A 156 1.68 34.71 3.59
C SER A 156 1.60 34.38 5.09
N GLU A 157 2.60 33.66 5.59
CA GLU A 157 2.73 33.18 6.98
C GLU A 157 1.65 32.18 7.46
N VAL A 158 0.73 31.75 6.59
CA VAL A 158 -0.25 30.71 6.94
C VAL A 158 0.31 29.32 6.65
N ALA A 159 0.52 28.54 7.70
CA ALA A 159 0.83 27.12 7.58
C ALA A 159 -0.45 26.26 7.54
N ARG A 160 -0.38 25.13 6.83
CA ARG A 160 -1.48 24.17 6.67
C ARG A 160 -0.99 22.74 6.82
N GLY A 161 -1.90 21.77 6.82
CA GLY A 161 -1.56 20.37 7.06
C GLY A 161 -1.69 20.07 8.54
N PHE A 162 -0.58 19.85 9.24
CA PHE A 162 -0.53 19.44 10.66
C PHE A 162 -1.41 18.23 10.94
N HIS A 163 -1.28 17.21 10.09
CA HIS A 163 -1.90 15.91 10.31
C HIS A 163 -1.21 14.83 9.49
N ALA A 164 -1.40 13.59 9.92
CA ALA A 164 -1.16 12.39 9.13
C ALA A 164 -2.48 11.77 8.66
N HIS A 165 -2.38 10.78 7.78
CA HIS A 165 -3.49 9.92 7.38
C HIS A 165 -3.15 8.47 7.65
N ARG A 166 -4.14 7.69 8.07
CA ARG A 166 -3.97 6.27 8.33
C ARG A 166 -3.82 5.45 7.05
N CYS A 167 -4.66 5.74 6.05
CA CYS A 167 -4.71 4.97 4.80
C CYS A 167 -4.46 5.79 3.53
N LEU A 168 -4.73 7.10 3.55
CA LEU A 168 -4.65 7.92 2.35
C LEU A 168 -3.20 8.10 1.88
N GLN A 169 -2.95 7.67 0.65
CA GLN A 169 -1.79 8.07 -0.14
C GLN A 169 -2.12 9.27 -1.03
N GLN A 170 -1.15 10.15 -1.25
CA GLN A 170 -1.32 11.39 -1.98
C GLN A 170 -0.12 11.71 -2.88
N LEU A 171 -0.36 12.40 -3.99
CA LEU A 171 0.69 13.00 -4.82
C LEU A 171 0.43 14.50 -4.91
N ALA A 172 1.35 15.30 -4.38
CA ALA A 172 1.26 16.76 -4.35
C ALA A 172 2.13 17.38 -5.46
N VAL A 173 1.58 18.35 -6.20
CA VAL A 173 2.26 19.06 -7.29
C VAL A 173 1.94 20.55 -7.19
N CYS A 174 2.97 21.39 -7.08
CA CYS A 174 2.80 22.84 -7.14
C CYS A 174 2.76 23.26 -8.61
N VAL A 175 1.57 23.51 -9.15
CA VAL A 175 1.37 23.77 -10.59
C VAL A 175 1.62 25.23 -10.98
N SER A 176 1.63 26.13 -9.99
CA SER A 176 1.97 27.55 -10.10
C SER A 176 2.59 28.00 -8.79
N GLY A 177 3.54 28.94 -8.85
CA GLY A 177 4.26 29.42 -7.67
C GLY A 177 5.12 28.35 -7.00
N LYS A 178 5.24 28.43 -5.67
CA LYS A 178 5.98 27.47 -4.85
C LYS A 178 5.40 27.34 -3.45
N CYS A 179 5.67 26.20 -2.83
CA CYS A 179 5.47 25.99 -1.39
C CYS A 179 6.51 25.01 -0.84
N ARG A 180 6.75 25.08 0.47
CA ARG A 180 7.57 24.11 1.20
C ARG A 180 6.68 23.11 1.92
N ILE A 181 6.98 21.83 1.79
CA ILE A 181 6.28 20.74 2.48
C ILE A 181 7.27 20.06 3.42
N VAL A 182 6.89 19.94 4.69
CA VAL A 182 7.64 19.18 5.69
C VAL A 182 6.92 17.85 5.90
N LEU A 183 7.66 16.75 5.82
CA LEU A 183 7.16 15.41 6.04
C LEU A 183 7.89 14.77 7.21
N ASP A 184 7.15 14.07 8.06
CA ASP A 184 7.66 13.40 9.25
C ASP A 184 7.05 12.00 9.34
N ASP A 185 7.92 10.98 9.36
CA ASP A 185 7.52 9.57 9.46
C ASP A 185 7.51 9.04 10.91
N GLY A 186 7.70 9.92 11.89
CA GLY A 186 7.84 9.62 13.31
C GLY A 186 9.26 9.20 13.73
N ARG A 187 10.21 9.17 12.78
CA ARG A 187 11.63 8.84 13.00
C ARG A 187 12.56 9.95 12.48
N SER A 188 12.21 10.50 11.33
CA SER A 188 12.93 11.53 10.62
C SER A 188 11.96 12.57 10.07
N ARG A 189 12.47 13.78 9.94
CA ARG A 189 11.73 14.93 9.43
C ARG A 189 12.50 15.53 8.28
N GLU A 190 11.87 15.62 7.13
CA GLU A 190 12.48 16.08 5.89
C GLU A 190 11.65 17.22 5.28
N GLU A 191 12.33 18.11 4.56
CA GLU A 191 11.70 19.27 3.94
C GLU A 191 11.90 19.26 2.43
N PHE A 192 10.84 19.59 1.70
CA PHE A 192 10.80 19.54 0.25
C PHE A 192 10.21 20.84 -0.30
N TRP A 193 10.93 21.45 -1.25
CA TRP A 193 10.38 22.54 -2.05
C TRP A 193 9.68 21.97 -3.29
N LEU A 194 8.38 22.28 -3.40
CA LEU A 194 7.63 22.13 -4.64
C LEU A 194 7.58 23.50 -5.32
N ASP A 195 8.47 23.67 -6.30
CA ASP A 195 8.80 24.93 -6.98
C ASP A 195 8.78 24.80 -8.51
N SER A 196 8.26 23.68 -9.01
CA SER A 196 8.13 23.37 -10.42
C SER A 196 6.94 22.44 -10.66
N PRO A 197 6.13 22.65 -11.72
CA PRO A 197 5.06 21.72 -12.10
C PRO A 197 5.60 20.36 -12.57
N GLU A 198 6.90 20.25 -12.82
CA GLU A 198 7.59 19.01 -13.20
C GLU A 198 8.06 18.21 -11.96
N LYS A 199 7.84 18.75 -10.74
CA LYS A 199 8.21 18.10 -9.48
C LYS A 199 6.94 17.73 -8.71
N ALA A 200 6.83 16.45 -8.37
CA ALA A 200 5.78 15.93 -7.51
C ALA A 200 6.37 15.38 -6.22
N LEU A 201 5.60 15.44 -5.13
CA LEU A 201 5.92 14.81 -3.86
C LEU A 201 4.90 13.71 -3.58
N LEU A 202 5.36 12.46 -3.56
CA LEU A 202 4.57 11.33 -3.11
C LEU A 202 4.56 11.34 -1.59
N ILE A 203 3.37 11.35 -1.00
CA ILE A 203 3.13 11.36 0.44
C ILE A 203 2.36 10.08 0.75
N GLU A 204 3.05 9.17 1.40
CA GLU A 204 2.50 7.87 1.78
C GLU A 204 1.56 7.99 2.99
N SER A 205 0.83 6.90 3.28
CA SER A 205 0.08 6.77 4.53
C SER A 205 1.03 6.79 5.73
N MET A 206 0.52 7.18 6.90
CA MET A 206 1.29 7.30 8.15
C MET A 206 2.48 8.26 8.03
N ILE A 207 2.33 9.31 7.23
CA ILE A 207 3.26 10.44 7.16
C ILE A 207 2.57 11.70 7.68
N TRP A 208 3.11 12.28 8.75
CA TRP A 208 2.72 13.60 9.20
C TRP A 208 3.24 14.64 8.22
N ARG A 209 2.41 15.63 7.90
CA ARG A 209 2.80 16.66 6.94
C ARG A 209 2.36 18.05 7.30
N GLU A 210 3.17 19.00 6.91
CA GLU A 210 2.94 20.42 7.05
C GLU A 210 3.29 21.13 5.74
N MET A 211 2.58 22.20 5.46
CA MET A 211 2.75 22.99 4.25
C MET A 211 2.93 24.45 4.67
N HIS A 212 4.02 25.05 4.18
CA HIS A 212 4.54 26.35 4.60
C HIS A 212 4.96 27.16 3.38
N ASP A 213 5.23 28.45 3.60
CA ASP A 213 5.93 29.32 2.65
C ASP A 213 5.32 29.34 1.24
N PHE A 214 4.00 29.40 1.17
CA PHE A 214 3.28 29.54 -0.09
C PHE A 214 3.57 30.91 -0.72
N SER A 215 3.96 30.93 -1.99
CA SER A 215 4.00 32.18 -2.76
C SER A 215 2.59 32.68 -3.07
N ASP A 216 2.45 33.98 -3.37
CA ASP A 216 1.16 34.62 -3.65
C ASP A 216 0.43 34.00 -4.85
N ASP A 217 1.18 33.47 -5.82
CA ASP A 217 0.70 32.78 -7.01
C ASP A 217 0.62 31.24 -6.85
N CYS A 218 0.75 30.74 -5.62
CA CYS A 218 0.82 29.31 -5.36
C CYS A 218 -0.51 28.61 -5.64
N VAL A 219 -0.45 27.56 -6.45
CA VAL A 219 -1.53 26.60 -6.66
C VAL A 219 -0.99 25.19 -6.42
N LEU A 220 -1.40 24.57 -5.32
CA LEU A 220 -0.99 23.22 -4.95
C LEU A 220 -2.10 22.22 -5.33
N LEU A 221 -1.87 21.44 -6.38
CA LEU A 221 -2.72 20.33 -6.79
C LEU A 221 -2.37 19.08 -6.00
N VAL A 222 -3.38 18.35 -5.53
CA VAL A 222 -3.18 17.09 -4.81
C VAL A 222 -4.09 16.01 -5.37
N LEU A 223 -3.48 14.92 -5.83
CA LEU A 223 -4.16 13.69 -6.23
C LEU A 223 -4.19 12.73 -5.04
N ALA A 224 -5.31 12.07 -4.80
CA ALA A 224 -5.55 11.25 -3.62
C ALA A 224 -6.09 9.86 -4.00
N SER A 225 -5.59 8.85 -3.30
CA SER A 225 -5.98 7.43 -3.47
C SER A 225 -7.41 7.11 -3.00
N LYS A 226 -8.01 8.00 -2.19
CA LYS A 226 -9.35 7.81 -1.59
C LYS A 226 -10.18 9.10 -1.62
N ASN A 227 -11.50 8.92 -1.51
CA ASN A 227 -12.45 10.00 -1.26
C ASN A 227 -12.17 10.68 0.09
N TYR A 228 -12.83 11.80 0.35
CA TYR A 228 -12.73 12.45 1.66
C TYR A 228 -13.32 11.56 2.75
N ASP A 229 -12.56 11.36 3.81
CA ASP A 229 -12.96 10.62 5.00
C ASP A 229 -12.28 11.24 6.21
N GLU A 230 -13.06 11.87 7.10
CA GLU A 230 -12.52 12.53 8.29
C GLU A 230 -11.96 11.51 9.29
N SER A 231 -12.44 10.27 9.29
CA SER A 231 -11.97 9.23 10.21
C SER A 231 -10.54 8.76 9.90
N ASP A 232 -10.03 9.05 8.70
CA ASP A 232 -8.67 8.71 8.29
C ASP A 232 -7.61 9.67 8.87
N TYR A 233 -8.04 10.84 9.37
CA TYR A 233 -7.14 11.89 9.85
C TYR A 233 -6.56 11.57 11.24
N ILE A 234 -5.28 11.90 11.43
CA ILE A 234 -4.60 11.96 12.72
C ILE A 234 -4.17 13.41 12.95
N ARG A 235 -4.93 14.16 13.76
CA ARG A 235 -4.71 15.60 13.98
C ARG A 235 -3.87 15.93 15.23
N SER A 236 -3.60 14.93 16.07
CA SER A 236 -2.70 15.07 17.22
C SER A 236 -1.35 14.45 16.89
N TYR A 237 -0.28 15.22 17.07
CA TYR A 237 1.08 14.72 16.83
C TYR A 237 1.45 13.61 17.82
N ASP A 238 1.05 13.73 19.08
CA ASP A 238 1.27 12.67 20.08
C ASP A 238 0.55 11.38 19.71
N GLN A 239 -0.68 11.48 19.17
CA GLN A 239 -1.41 10.33 18.67
C GLN A 239 -0.70 9.71 17.46
N PHE A 240 -0.19 10.52 16.54
CA PHE A 240 0.59 10.05 15.39
C PHE A 240 1.81 9.25 15.85
N ILE A 241 2.62 9.79 16.76
CA ILE A 241 3.81 9.10 17.30
C ILE A 241 3.42 7.83 18.05
N LYS A 242 2.30 7.83 18.78
CA LYS A 242 1.80 6.63 19.44
C LYS A 242 1.44 5.55 18.42
N GLU A 243 0.67 5.89 17.37
CA GLU A 243 0.26 4.94 16.33
C GLU A 243 1.47 4.39 15.55
N ILE A 244 2.49 5.20 15.26
CA ILE A 244 3.76 4.75 14.66
C ILE A 244 4.46 3.72 15.57
N ASN A 245 4.65 4.04 16.85
CA ASN A 245 5.33 3.15 17.77
C ASN A 245 4.56 1.85 18.04
N ASP A 246 3.22 1.88 18.01
CA ASP A 246 2.39 0.69 18.19
C ASP A 246 2.37 -0.18 16.91
N ALA A 247 2.44 0.42 15.72
CA ALA A 247 2.57 -0.31 14.46
C ALA A 247 3.92 -1.05 14.33
N GLU A 248 4.97 -0.54 14.96
CA GLU A 248 6.30 -1.14 14.98
C GLU A 248 6.49 -2.22 16.07
N LYS A 249 5.58 -2.37 17.03
CA LYS A 249 5.63 -3.42 18.07
C LYS A 249 5.08 -4.74 17.56
#